data_AF-A0A1B8ZQW6-F1
#
_entry.id   AF-A0A1B8ZQW6-F1
#
_cell.length_a   1.000
_cell.length_b   1.000
_cell.length_c   1.000
_cell.angle_alpha   90.00
_cell.angle_beta   90.00
_cell.angle_gamma   90.00
#
_symmetry.space_group_name_H-M   'P 1'
#
loop_
_entity.id
_entity.type
_entity.pdbx_description
1 polymer ?
#
loop_
_entity_poly.entity_id
_entity_poly.type
_entity_poly.pdbx_seq_one_letter_code
_entity_poly.pdbx_strand_id
1 'polypeptide(L)'
;MKKTIFASALILSVASCAENKPKDDDLVGKAAENTESSIPIKRLSTAQDILNGIYDEKIKGDDGLKKLDEKISSMQTDAHKIQDIYSNVISNSEDYYSIAYNEAKGINDSVLRKEIINILKISSDKYSLKIQKIKDLKHKINQNRQYIYSYYNAFKIRKTLPEIEKYQNANPLKTDSLNDFINKQNKLIEEIKILK
;
A
#
# COMPACT_ATOMS: atom_id res chain seq x y z
N MET A 1 58.45 -27.68 66.34
CA MET A 1 57.72 -28.23 67.50
C MET A 1 56.22 -28.11 67.24
N LYS A 2 55.46 -29.21 67.46
CA LYS A 2 53.98 -29.36 67.63
C LYS A 2 53.09 -28.90 66.44
N LYS A 3 52.58 -29.82 65.60
CA LYS A 3 51.31 -30.59 65.71
C LYS A 3 50.06 -29.72 65.89
N THR A 4 49.17 -29.72 64.89
CA THR A 4 47.77 -30.17 64.99
C THR A 4 47.13 -30.39 63.62
N ILE A 5 46.48 -31.53 63.48
CA ILE A 5 45.52 -31.92 62.43
C ILE A 5 44.14 -31.49 62.94
N PHE A 6 43.24 -30.99 62.10
CA PHE A 6 41.81 -31.28 62.26
C PHE A 6 41.06 -31.17 60.93
N ALA A 7 40.45 -32.29 60.55
CA ALA A 7 39.51 -32.43 59.46
C ALA A 7 38.17 -31.79 59.82
N SER A 8 37.48 -31.23 58.83
CA SER A 8 36.03 -31.16 58.84
C SER A 8 35.53 -31.24 57.39
N ALA A 9 34.86 -32.35 57.10
CA ALA A 9 34.10 -32.55 55.89
C ALA A 9 32.76 -31.83 56.02
N LEU A 10 32.41 -31.03 55.02
CA LEU A 10 31.03 -30.63 54.77
C LEU A 10 30.80 -30.62 53.26
N ILE A 11 30.59 -31.82 52.71
CA ILE A 11 30.02 -32.02 51.38
C ILE A 11 28.65 -32.64 51.64
N LEU A 12 27.58 -31.92 51.32
CA LEU A 12 26.28 -32.42 50.85
C LEU A 12 25.28 -31.26 50.83
N SER A 13 24.95 -30.78 49.63
CA SER A 13 23.56 -30.62 49.13
C SER A 13 23.52 -29.67 47.92
N VAL A 14 23.87 -30.19 46.73
CA VAL A 14 23.45 -29.61 45.44
C VAL A 14 22.89 -30.73 44.57
N ALA A 15 21.71 -31.23 44.94
CA ALA A 15 20.92 -32.09 44.08
C ALA A 15 19.44 -31.93 44.45
N SER A 16 18.75 -31.02 43.75
CA SER A 16 17.47 -31.31 43.11
C SER A 16 16.77 -30.01 42.69
N CYS A 17 17.20 -29.48 41.53
CA CYS A 17 16.32 -28.77 40.61
C CYS A 17 16.66 -29.31 39.22
N ALA A 18 16.39 -30.59 38.98
CA ALA A 18 16.19 -31.06 37.62
C ALA A 18 14.80 -30.57 37.21
N GLU A 19 14.75 -29.36 36.70
CA GLU A 19 13.56 -28.80 36.07
C GLU A 19 13.29 -29.66 34.82
N ASN A 20 12.34 -30.58 34.93
CA ASN A 20 11.77 -31.27 33.77
C ASN A 20 11.07 -30.19 32.93
N LYS A 21 11.82 -29.52 32.06
CA LYS A 21 11.23 -28.65 31.05
C LYS A 21 10.23 -29.51 30.27
N PRO A 22 8.94 -29.17 30.27
CA PRO A 22 7.99 -29.91 29.46
C PRO A 22 8.44 -29.82 28.00
N LYS A 23 8.32 -30.92 27.26
CA LYS A 23 8.57 -31.02 25.80
C LYS A 23 7.78 -30.00 24.96
N ASP A 24 6.95 -29.16 25.57
CA ASP A 24 6.12 -28.15 24.91
C ASP A 24 6.90 -26.97 24.35
N ASP A 25 8.03 -26.58 24.96
CA ASP A 25 8.89 -25.50 24.44
C ASP A 25 9.42 -25.84 23.03
N ASP A 26 9.57 -27.13 22.72
CA ASP A 26 10.08 -27.63 21.44
C ASP A 26 9.07 -27.46 20.29
N LEU A 27 7.77 -27.57 20.54
CA LEU A 27 6.74 -27.43 19.50
C LEU A 27 6.56 -25.97 19.05
N VAL A 28 6.57 -25.05 20.01
CA VAL A 28 6.50 -23.61 19.73
C VAL A 28 7.79 -23.13 19.06
N GLY A 29 8.95 -23.61 19.52
CA GLY A 29 10.24 -23.34 18.88
C GLY A 29 10.29 -23.82 17.42
N LYS A 30 9.90 -25.06 17.14
CA LYS A 30 9.82 -25.63 15.78
C LYS A 30 8.83 -24.90 14.86
N ALA A 31 7.74 -24.36 15.41
CA ALA A 31 6.82 -23.52 14.65
C ALA A 31 7.43 -22.13 14.37
N ALA A 32 8.18 -21.57 15.31
CA ALA A 32 8.81 -20.25 15.20
C ALA A 32 9.99 -20.23 14.21
N GLU A 33 10.72 -21.34 14.06
CA GLU A 33 11.78 -21.51 13.06
C GLU A 33 11.29 -21.28 11.62
N ASN A 34 10.02 -21.60 11.32
CA ASN A 34 9.41 -21.34 10.00
C ASN A 34 9.11 -19.86 9.74
N THR A 35 9.59 -18.93 10.58
CA THR A 35 9.23 -17.50 10.51
C THR A 35 10.42 -16.56 10.39
N GLU A 36 11.65 -17.07 10.28
CA GLU A 36 12.85 -16.26 10.07
C GLU A 36 12.96 -15.82 8.60
N SER A 37 12.94 -14.51 8.37
CA SER A 37 13.06 -13.91 7.03
C SER A 37 13.92 -12.66 7.11
N SER A 38 14.78 -12.48 6.10
CA SER A 38 15.57 -11.26 5.90
C SER A 38 14.72 -10.05 5.48
N ILE A 39 13.49 -10.27 5.00
CA ILE A 39 12.54 -9.20 4.65
C ILE A 39 11.56 -9.01 5.81
N PRO A 40 11.45 -7.79 6.40
CA PRO A 40 10.59 -7.51 7.55
C PRO A 40 9.11 -7.37 7.16
N ILE A 41 8.59 -8.30 6.35
CA ILE A 41 7.18 -8.34 5.91
C ILE A 41 6.22 -8.35 7.11
N LYS A 42 6.65 -8.94 8.24
CA LYS A 42 5.91 -8.99 9.50
C LYS A 42 5.49 -7.63 10.07
N ARG A 43 6.11 -6.52 9.65
CA ARG A 43 5.81 -5.16 10.14
C ARG A 43 4.81 -4.38 9.26
N LEU A 44 4.38 -4.94 8.13
CA LEU A 44 3.50 -4.27 7.18
C LEU A 44 2.05 -4.72 7.43
N SER A 45 1.17 -3.78 7.77
CA SER A 45 -0.17 -4.06 8.29
C SER A 45 -1.24 -4.28 7.21
N THR A 46 -0.99 -3.84 5.96
CA THR A 46 -1.92 -4.07 4.83
C THR A 46 -1.23 -4.70 3.62
N ALA A 47 -2.01 -5.39 2.77
CA ALA A 47 -1.51 -6.02 1.55
C ALA A 47 -0.89 -5.00 0.56
N GLN A 48 -1.44 -3.79 0.49
CA GLN A 48 -0.89 -2.70 -0.34
C GLN A 48 0.47 -2.25 0.19
N ASP A 49 0.63 -2.21 1.52
CA ASP A 49 1.89 -1.86 2.17
C ASP A 49 2.96 -2.94 1.96
N ILE A 50 2.58 -4.21 1.81
CA ILE A 50 3.51 -5.30 1.48
C ILE A 50 4.09 -5.12 0.07
N LEU A 51 3.23 -4.95 -0.94
CA LEU A 51 3.69 -4.75 -2.33
C LEU A 51 4.57 -3.49 -2.44
N ASN A 52 4.11 -2.38 -1.88
CA ASN A 52 4.86 -1.13 -1.91
C ASN A 52 6.16 -1.24 -1.11
N GLY A 53 6.13 -1.80 0.09
CA GLY A 53 7.31 -1.94 0.94
C GLY A 53 8.40 -2.82 0.32
N ILE A 54 8.04 -3.95 -0.30
CA ILE A 54 9.01 -4.79 -1.04
C ILE A 54 9.57 -4.00 -2.23
N TYR A 55 8.73 -3.28 -2.96
CA TYR A 55 9.18 -2.49 -4.10
C TYR A 55 10.12 -1.35 -3.70
N ASP A 56 9.79 -0.62 -2.64
CA ASP A 56 10.59 0.50 -2.13
C ASP A 56 11.97 0.02 -1.69
N GLU A 57 12.03 -1.13 -1.00
CA GLU A 57 13.30 -1.78 -0.66
C GLU A 57 14.09 -2.18 -1.92
N LYS A 58 13.39 -2.67 -2.96
CA LYS A 58 14.02 -3.07 -4.22
C LYS A 58 14.65 -1.90 -4.97
N ILE A 59 14.03 -0.72 -4.93
CA ILE A 59 14.52 0.45 -5.66
C ILE A 59 15.49 1.31 -4.85
N LYS A 60 15.63 1.10 -3.53
CA LYS A 60 16.55 1.88 -2.66
C LYS A 60 18.00 1.95 -3.18
N GLY A 61 18.48 0.88 -3.84
CA GLY A 61 19.82 0.83 -4.43
C GLY A 61 19.88 1.12 -5.93
N ASP A 62 18.76 1.45 -6.58
CA ASP A 62 18.67 1.62 -8.03
C ASP A 62 18.17 3.02 -8.39
N ASP A 63 19.10 3.91 -8.70
CA ASP A 63 18.80 5.31 -9.05
C ASP A 63 17.97 5.44 -10.33
N GLY A 64 18.07 4.48 -11.25
CA GLY A 64 17.25 4.46 -12.46
C GLY A 64 15.78 4.21 -12.12
N LEU A 65 15.52 3.25 -11.23
CA LEU A 65 14.17 2.93 -10.77
C LEU A 65 13.57 4.01 -9.87
N LYS A 66 14.37 4.66 -9.01
CA LYS A 66 13.91 5.82 -8.24
C LYS A 66 13.44 6.96 -9.15
N LYS A 67 14.26 7.32 -10.14
CA LYS A 67 13.89 8.38 -11.11
C LYS A 67 12.63 8.03 -11.89
N LEU A 68 12.43 6.75 -12.22
CA LEU A 68 11.20 6.30 -12.86
C LEU A 68 9.99 6.44 -11.94
N ASP A 69 10.10 6.02 -10.67
CA ASP A 69 9.04 6.15 -9.66
C ASP A 69 8.63 7.62 -9.45
N GLU A 70 9.62 8.50 -9.26
CA GLU A 70 9.43 9.93 -9.11
C GLU A 70 8.74 10.54 -10.34
N LYS A 71 9.18 10.17 -11.55
CA LYS A 71 8.60 10.65 -12.81
C LYS A 71 7.14 10.21 -12.98
N ILE A 72 6.81 9.00 -12.55
CA ILE A 72 5.42 8.50 -12.63
C ILE A 72 4.56 9.28 -11.64
N SER A 73 5.02 9.45 -10.40
CA SER A 73 4.32 10.22 -9.37
C SER A 73 4.13 11.70 -9.76
N SER A 74 5.15 12.31 -10.37
CA SER A 74 5.06 13.70 -10.87
C SER A 74 4.05 13.81 -12.01
N MET A 75 4.06 12.88 -12.96
CA MET A 75 3.13 12.86 -14.10
C MET A 75 1.66 12.77 -13.65
N GLN A 76 1.38 11.98 -12.61
CA GLN A 76 0.04 11.88 -12.01
C GLN A 76 -0.39 13.23 -11.44
N THR A 77 0.48 13.87 -10.66
CA THR A 77 0.23 15.18 -10.05
C THR A 77 0.03 16.29 -11.08
N ASP A 78 0.91 16.35 -12.08
CA ASP A 78 0.87 17.38 -13.13
C ASP A 78 -0.35 17.24 -14.03
N ALA A 79 -0.80 16.00 -14.29
CA ALA A 79 -2.04 15.76 -15.03
C ALA A 79 -3.25 16.40 -14.32
N HIS A 80 -3.35 16.29 -12.99
CA HIS A 80 -4.41 16.95 -12.22
C HIS A 80 -4.31 18.47 -12.31
N LYS A 81 -3.13 19.04 -12.02
CA LYS A 81 -2.91 20.50 -12.08
C LYS A 81 -3.28 21.10 -13.43
N ILE A 82 -2.81 20.49 -14.52
CA ILE A 82 -3.10 20.97 -15.88
C ILE A 82 -4.60 20.89 -16.16
N GLN A 83 -5.27 19.79 -15.81
CA GLN A 83 -6.71 19.66 -16.00
C GLN A 83 -7.49 20.73 -15.21
N ASP A 84 -7.06 21.07 -13.99
CA ASP A 84 -7.71 22.08 -13.16
C ASP A 84 -7.54 23.48 -13.74
N ILE A 85 -6.34 23.84 -14.20
CA ILE A 85 -6.08 25.12 -14.87
C ILE A 85 -7.05 25.34 -16.04
N TYR A 86 -7.18 24.35 -16.92
CA TYR A 86 -8.10 24.47 -18.06
C TYR A 86 -9.57 24.44 -17.64
N SER A 87 -9.92 23.73 -16.57
CA SER A 87 -11.30 23.76 -16.04
C SER A 87 -11.67 25.14 -15.53
N ASN A 88 -10.76 25.81 -14.82
CA ASN A 88 -10.97 27.17 -14.33
C ASN A 88 -11.11 28.17 -15.47
N VAL A 89 -10.27 28.08 -16.50
CA VAL A 89 -10.37 28.95 -17.69
C VAL A 89 -11.71 28.77 -18.40
N ILE A 90 -12.18 27.52 -18.55
CA ILE A 90 -13.49 27.23 -19.14
C ILE A 90 -14.61 27.80 -18.28
N SER A 91 -14.63 27.52 -16.97
CA SER A 91 -15.65 28.01 -16.04
C SER A 91 -15.74 29.53 -16.08
N ASN A 92 -14.62 30.23 -15.90
CA ASN A 92 -14.59 31.70 -15.91
C ASN A 92 -15.13 32.28 -17.23
N SER A 93 -14.87 31.61 -18.35
CA SER A 93 -15.38 32.03 -19.65
C SER A 93 -16.88 31.80 -19.78
N GLU A 94 -17.37 30.65 -19.32
CA GLU A 94 -18.81 30.32 -19.31
C GLU A 94 -19.57 31.27 -18.36
N ASP A 95 -19.00 31.57 -17.20
CA ASP A 95 -19.53 32.52 -16.22
C ASP A 95 -19.63 33.93 -16.80
N TYR A 96 -18.59 34.40 -17.51
CA TYR A 96 -18.64 35.68 -18.21
C TYR A 96 -19.82 35.76 -19.18
N TYR A 97 -20.02 34.73 -20.04
CA TYR A 97 -21.14 34.74 -20.97
C TYR A 97 -22.48 34.73 -20.23
N SER A 98 -22.61 33.92 -19.17
CA SER A 98 -23.82 33.87 -18.34
C SER A 98 -24.17 35.25 -17.77
N ILE A 99 -23.18 35.93 -17.16
CA ILE A 99 -23.34 37.29 -16.61
C ILE A 99 -23.69 38.27 -17.72
N ALA A 100 -22.94 38.28 -18.82
CA ALA A 100 -23.15 39.22 -19.93
C ALA A 100 -24.53 39.05 -20.57
N TYR A 101 -25.04 37.82 -20.69
CA TYR A 101 -26.41 37.58 -21.16
C TYR A 101 -27.47 38.17 -20.21
N ASN A 102 -27.26 38.08 -18.91
CA ASN A 102 -28.19 38.63 -17.93
C ASN A 102 -28.20 40.16 -17.99
N GLU A 103 -27.02 40.79 -18.07
CA GLU A 103 -26.90 42.24 -18.28
C GLU A 103 -27.57 42.68 -19.60
N ALA A 104 -27.32 41.96 -20.69
CA ALA A 104 -27.91 42.27 -21.99
C ALA A 104 -29.44 42.20 -21.98
N LYS A 105 -30.04 41.25 -21.24
CA LYS A 105 -31.51 41.17 -21.08
C LYS A 105 -32.10 42.41 -20.39
N GLY A 106 -31.34 43.06 -19.52
CA GLY A 106 -31.72 44.29 -18.83
C GLY A 106 -31.74 45.54 -19.71
N ILE A 107 -31.23 45.48 -20.94
CA ILE A 107 -31.24 46.62 -21.87
C ILE A 107 -32.67 46.93 -22.31
N ASN A 108 -33.10 48.18 -22.09
CA ASN A 108 -34.44 48.67 -22.43
C ASN A 108 -34.66 48.85 -23.94
N ASP A 109 -33.64 49.34 -24.65
CA ASP A 109 -33.69 49.45 -26.11
C ASP A 109 -33.74 48.05 -26.73
N SER A 110 -34.88 47.72 -27.35
CA SER A 110 -35.13 46.38 -27.88
C SER A 110 -34.25 46.01 -29.07
N VAL A 111 -33.78 47.00 -29.84
CA VAL A 111 -32.91 46.78 -31.00
C VAL A 111 -31.50 46.51 -30.50
N LEU A 112 -30.99 47.39 -29.63
CA LEU A 112 -29.68 47.23 -29.01
C LEU A 112 -29.58 45.93 -28.21
N ARG A 113 -30.61 45.59 -27.43
CA ARG A 113 -30.66 44.32 -26.69
C ARG A 113 -30.48 43.11 -27.62
N LYS A 114 -31.22 43.07 -28.73
CA LYS A 114 -31.15 41.96 -29.70
C LYS A 114 -29.76 41.89 -30.34
N GLU A 115 -29.19 43.03 -30.67
CA GLU A 115 -27.84 43.12 -31.23
C GLU A 115 -26.79 42.55 -30.27
N ILE A 116 -26.76 43.01 -29.02
CA ILE A 116 -25.79 42.54 -28.01
C ILE A 116 -25.96 41.04 -27.74
N ILE A 117 -27.19 40.56 -27.59
CA ILE A 117 -27.47 39.11 -27.41
C ILE A 117 -26.92 38.30 -28.58
N ASN A 118 -27.09 38.79 -29.82
CA ASN A 118 -26.58 38.09 -31.00
C ASN A 118 -25.05 38.06 -31.05
N ILE A 119 -24.38 39.17 -30.68
CA ILE A 119 -22.92 39.24 -30.56
C ILE A 119 -22.41 38.23 -29.53
N LEU A 120 -23.02 38.21 -28.34
CA LEU A 120 -22.68 37.25 -27.28
C LEU A 120 -22.84 35.81 -27.75
N LYS A 121 -23.92 35.51 -28.49
CA LYS A 121 -24.18 34.18 -29.05
C LYS A 121 -23.11 33.73 -30.04
N ILE A 122 -22.77 34.58 -31.01
CA ILE A 122 -21.74 34.26 -32.00
C ILE A 122 -20.39 34.01 -31.30
N SER A 123 -20.05 34.83 -30.29
CA SER A 123 -18.82 34.66 -29.52
C SER A 123 -18.82 33.37 -28.68
N SER A 124 -19.91 33.07 -27.97
CA SER A 124 -20.04 31.87 -27.15
C SER A 124 -20.02 30.60 -27.99
N ASP A 125 -20.71 30.59 -29.13
CA ASP A 125 -20.76 29.45 -30.04
C ASP A 125 -19.36 29.15 -30.61
N LYS A 126 -18.60 30.18 -30.98
CA LYS A 126 -17.19 30.02 -31.41
C LYS A 126 -16.30 29.46 -30.30
N TYR A 127 -16.53 29.86 -29.06
CA TYR A 127 -15.77 29.35 -27.91
C TYR A 127 -16.13 27.90 -27.57
N SER A 128 -17.40 27.50 -27.73
CA SER A 128 -17.87 26.14 -27.45
C SER A 128 -17.10 25.06 -28.23
N LEU A 129 -16.72 25.36 -29.48
CA LEU A 129 -15.87 24.46 -30.30
C LEU A 129 -14.48 24.27 -29.69
N LYS A 130 -13.90 25.32 -29.10
CA LYS A 130 -12.62 25.24 -28.39
C LYS A 130 -12.74 24.42 -27.11
N ILE A 131 -13.84 24.60 -26.37
CA ILE A 131 -14.14 23.81 -25.16
C ILE A 131 -14.17 22.32 -25.50
N GLN A 132 -14.85 21.92 -26.59
CA GLN A 132 -14.92 20.51 -26.97
C GLN A 132 -13.55 19.90 -27.23
N LYS A 133 -12.69 20.61 -27.99
CA LYS A 133 -11.31 20.17 -28.20
C LYS A 133 -10.53 19.99 -26.89
N ILE A 134 -10.74 20.88 -25.92
CA ILE A 134 -10.10 20.74 -24.59
C ILE A 134 -10.68 19.54 -23.83
N LYS A 135 -12.00 19.30 -23.88
CA LYS A 135 -12.63 18.13 -23.25
C LYS A 135 -12.07 16.82 -23.79
N ASP A 136 -11.88 16.71 -25.10
CA ASP A 136 -11.26 15.54 -25.74
C ASP A 136 -9.82 15.32 -25.26
N LEU A 137 -9.03 16.39 -25.18
CA LEU A 137 -7.66 16.33 -24.66
C LEU A 137 -7.62 15.93 -23.18
N LYS A 138 -8.51 16.49 -22.35
CA LYS A 138 -8.65 16.09 -20.94
C LYS A 138 -9.00 14.60 -20.82
N HIS A 139 -9.91 14.12 -21.65
CA HIS A 139 -10.26 12.70 -21.70
C HIS A 139 -9.04 11.84 -22.05
N LYS A 140 -8.27 12.23 -23.07
CA LYS A 140 -7.05 11.53 -23.47
C LYS A 140 -5.97 11.53 -22.37
N ILE A 141 -5.78 12.64 -21.66
CA ILE A 141 -4.89 12.70 -20.49
C ILE A 141 -5.34 11.69 -19.43
N ASN A 142 -6.65 11.63 -19.16
CA ASN A 142 -7.20 10.71 -18.16
C ASN A 142 -6.98 9.24 -18.56
N GLN A 143 -7.21 8.89 -19.83
CA GLN A 143 -6.91 7.56 -20.37
C GLN A 143 -5.43 7.20 -20.23
N ASN A 144 -4.54 8.11 -20.65
CA ASN A 144 -3.09 7.89 -20.53
C ASN A 144 -2.66 7.71 -19.06
N ARG A 145 -3.27 8.45 -18.14
CA ARG A 145 -3.04 8.34 -16.70
C ARG A 145 -3.36 6.93 -16.19
N GLN A 146 -4.50 6.36 -16.62
CA GLN A 146 -4.88 4.99 -16.29
C GLN A 146 -3.92 3.97 -16.88
N TYR A 147 -3.51 4.14 -18.15
CA TYR A 147 -2.52 3.25 -18.75
C TYR A 147 -1.19 3.27 -18.00
N ILE A 148 -0.66 4.45 -17.67
CA ILE A 148 0.58 4.59 -16.89
C ILE A 148 0.43 3.86 -15.55
N TYR A 149 -0.69 4.07 -14.84
CA TYR A 149 -0.96 3.41 -13.56
C TYR A 149 -0.98 1.87 -13.70
N SER A 150 -1.71 1.34 -14.68
CA SER A 150 -1.81 -0.11 -14.93
C SER A 150 -0.45 -0.71 -15.30
N TYR A 151 0.29 -0.11 -16.23
CA TYR A 151 1.62 -0.60 -16.62
C TYR A 151 2.60 -0.52 -15.46
N TYR A 152 2.53 0.54 -14.64
CA TYR A 152 3.41 0.67 -13.50
C TYR A 152 3.12 -0.36 -12.41
N ASN A 153 1.85 -0.61 -12.09
CA ASN A 153 1.49 -1.66 -11.15
C ASN A 153 1.93 -3.05 -11.64
N ALA A 154 1.72 -3.36 -12.93
CA ALA A 154 2.21 -4.61 -13.51
C ALA A 154 3.74 -4.71 -13.41
N PHE A 155 4.46 -3.60 -13.61
CA PHE A 155 5.90 -3.55 -13.41
C PHE A 155 6.30 -3.80 -11.95
N LYS A 156 5.66 -3.12 -10.98
CA LYS A 156 5.90 -3.33 -9.55
C LYS A 156 5.71 -4.81 -9.18
N ILE A 157 4.58 -5.41 -9.57
CA ILE A 157 4.29 -6.83 -9.32
C ILE A 157 5.41 -7.72 -9.86
N ARG A 158 5.84 -7.53 -11.11
CA ARG A 158 6.93 -8.33 -11.70
C ARG A 158 8.25 -8.16 -10.95
N LYS A 159 8.53 -6.98 -10.41
CA LYS A 159 9.75 -6.70 -9.65
C LYS A 159 9.73 -7.27 -8.24
N THR A 160 8.56 -7.34 -7.60
CA THR A 160 8.41 -7.84 -6.24
C THR A 160 8.13 -9.32 -6.15
N LEU A 161 7.59 -9.94 -7.21
CA LEU A 161 7.22 -11.36 -7.22
C LEU A 161 8.38 -12.29 -6.80
N PRO A 162 9.62 -12.14 -7.30
CA PRO A 162 10.71 -13.00 -6.88
C PRO A 162 11.05 -12.86 -5.38
N GLU A 163 10.83 -11.68 -4.79
CA GLU A 163 11.15 -11.46 -3.37
C GLU A 163 10.09 -12.11 -2.46
N ILE A 164 8.81 -12.08 -2.84
CA ILE A 164 7.79 -12.81 -2.08
C ILE A 164 7.92 -14.33 -2.25
N GLU A 165 8.37 -14.82 -3.41
CA GLU A 165 8.69 -16.24 -3.62
C GLU A 165 9.87 -16.67 -2.75
N LYS A 166 10.93 -15.86 -2.65
CA LYS A 166 12.03 -16.12 -1.70
C LYS A 166 11.55 -16.17 -0.26
N TYR A 167 10.68 -15.25 0.14
CA TYR A 167 10.08 -15.25 1.46
C TYR A 167 9.32 -16.56 1.72
N GLN A 168 8.47 -16.99 0.79
CA GLN A 168 7.72 -18.24 0.89
C GLN A 168 8.64 -19.46 1.00
N ASN A 169 9.69 -19.52 0.17
CA ASN A 169 10.64 -20.63 0.19
C ASN A 169 11.49 -20.66 1.47
N ALA A 170 11.80 -19.50 2.06
CA ALA A 170 12.50 -19.40 3.33
C ALA A 170 11.62 -19.71 4.54
N ASN A 171 10.29 -19.66 4.38
CA ASN A 171 9.30 -19.89 5.44
C ASN A 171 8.39 -21.06 5.02
N PRO A 172 8.94 -22.29 4.91
CA PRO A 172 8.18 -23.43 4.42
C PRO A 172 7.01 -23.74 5.35
N LEU A 173 5.84 -24.02 4.77
CA LEU A 173 4.62 -24.37 5.51
C LEU A 173 4.67 -25.83 6.00
N LYS A 174 5.66 -26.16 6.82
CA LYS A 174 5.75 -27.48 7.46
C LYS A 174 4.58 -27.67 8.40
N THR A 175 3.86 -28.78 8.25
CA THR A 175 2.64 -29.07 9.02
C THR A 175 2.90 -29.92 10.26
N ASP A 176 4.11 -30.44 10.44
CA ASP A 176 4.42 -31.41 11.49
C ASP A 176 4.11 -30.86 12.89
N SER A 177 4.52 -29.62 13.18
CA SER A 177 4.22 -28.95 14.45
C SER A 177 2.72 -28.73 14.66
N LEU A 178 1.94 -28.51 13.60
CA LEU A 178 0.48 -28.39 13.67
C LEU A 178 -0.17 -29.74 13.96
N ASN A 179 0.27 -30.80 13.27
CA ASN A 179 -0.23 -32.15 13.48
C ASN A 179 0.09 -32.64 14.90
N ASP A 180 1.30 -32.40 15.37
CA ASP A 180 1.73 -32.73 16.74
C ASP A 180 0.90 -31.99 17.78
N PHE A 181 0.60 -30.71 17.54
CA PHE A 181 -0.25 -29.92 18.42
C PHE A 181 -1.71 -30.42 18.43
N ILE A 182 -2.28 -30.75 17.26
CA ILE A 182 -3.61 -31.36 17.15
C ILE A 182 -3.66 -32.69 17.92
N ASN A 183 -2.64 -33.53 17.78
CA ASN A 183 -2.56 -34.80 18.52
C ASN A 183 -2.53 -34.58 20.04
N LYS A 184 -1.81 -33.55 20.49
CA LYS A 184 -1.80 -33.16 21.90
C LYS A 184 -3.19 -32.70 22.37
N GLN A 185 -3.89 -31.90 21.57
CA GLN A 185 -5.26 -31.49 21.86
C GLN A 185 -6.23 -32.67 21.93
N ASN A 186 -6.14 -33.61 20.98
CA ASN A 186 -7.00 -34.80 20.94
C ASN A 186 -6.82 -35.67 22.19
N LYS A 187 -5.58 -35.86 22.67
CA LYS A 187 -5.32 -36.60 23.91
C LYS A 187 -6.00 -35.94 25.11
N LEU A 188 -5.85 -34.62 25.25
CA LEU A 188 -6.50 -33.86 26.33
C LEU A 188 -8.03 -33.97 26.25
N ILE A 189 -8.62 -33.94 25.06
CA ILE A 189 -10.06 -34.11 24.87
C ILE A 189 -10.51 -35.50 25.36
N GLU A 190 -9.78 -36.56 25.05
CA GLU A 190 -10.11 -37.91 25.53
C GLU A 190 -9.98 -38.04 27.05
N GLU A 191 -8.94 -37.45 27.65
CA GLU A 191 -8.78 -37.37 29.11
C GLU A 191 -10.00 -36.70 29.77
N ILE A 192 -10.44 -35.56 29.24
CA ILE A 192 -11.61 -34.83 29.75
C ILE A 192 -12.89 -35.66 29.60
N LYS A 193 -13.06 -36.42 28.51
CA LYS A 193 -14.26 -37.27 28.30
C LYS A 193 -14.35 -38.41 29.31
N ILE A 194 -13.21 -38.95 29.75
CA ILE A 194 -13.13 -40.06 30.73
C ILE A 194 -13.46 -39.57 32.15
N LEU A 195 -13.28 -38.28 32.45
CA LEU A 195 -13.60 -37.68 33.75
C LEU A 195 -15.10 -37.41 33.96
N LYS A 196 -15.97 -37.88 33.05
CA LYS A 196 -17.43 -37.90 33.23
C LYS A 196 -17.87 -39.14 34.00
#